data_AF-A0A946P512-F1
#
_entry.id   AF-A0A946P512-F1
#
_cell.length_a   1.000
_cell.length_b   1.000
_cell.length_c   1.000
_cell.angle_alpha   90.00
_cell.angle_beta   90.00
_cell.angle_gamma   90.00
#
_symmetry.space_group_name_H-M   'P 1'
#
loop_
_entity.id
_entity.type
_entity.pdbx_description
1 polymer ?
#
loop_
_entity_poly.entity_id
_entity_poly.type
_entity_poly.pdbx_seq_one_letter_code
_entity_poly.pdbx_strand_id
1 'polypeptide(L)'
;MACWAMIALAVPVTAAVWPQPHWEVRAPSDKVDRAKLDAVIQSAIDSGPEGTRAILVVEDGAIIAERYAPGYDANTRFPSYSMAKSYTSTLVGILVSQGRLGLDGPAPVPEWSSPGDPRGKIRLVDLLNMSSGIHSIESESRQVTDTAAMLFGAGRKDVARHGADHPLKYVPGRYWMYSNSTSNVLSGIVRRHVGDTKEAYLKFINDYLFEPLGMRSTTLGFDARGTFVGSTYVWATARDYAKLGLLYLRGGKWNGQHILAKNWPKFVSTPAPASKGEYGGHFWLGPQPSAKAQDPALANASDWPADEYSARGLFGQVISISPSKRLVVVILGHTLHLPEGKGNAIREHQIMDIYRTVQNSTEPEKAGSQQEVIASVSMVKDAKSVKPYARKIEKSLTTVKSVDVPLFDESLLPDNPVDESIQTTAYGLAFLNCACLFVQGGSPEQCFADWLPGMEKKRQVDTANKRVVVNDGQWMVEVQYEGPSFGCSFK
;
A
#
# COMPACT_ATOMS: atom_id res chain seq x y z
N MET A 1 21.16 -29.82 44.62
CA MET A 1 20.37 -28.63 44.23
C MET A 1 20.66 -28.33 42.78
N ALA A 2 19.66 -28.39 41.89
CA ALA A 2 19.73 -27.77 40.57
C ALA A 2 18.29 -27.47 40.14
N CYS A 3 17.93 -26.21 40.25
CA CYS A 3 16.60 -25.67 39.96
C CYS A 3 16.49 -25.49 38.43
N TRP A 4 15.54 -26.16 37.79
CA TRP A 4 15.22 -25.92 36.38
C TRP A 4 14.21 -24.77 36.31
N ALA A 5 14.70 -23.57 35.99
CA ALA A 5 13.84 -22.44 35.67
C ALA A 5 13.34 -22.59 34.22
N MET A 6 12.05 -22.89 34.05
CA MET A 6 11.38 -22.72 32.76
C MET A 6 11.16 -21.23 32.51
N ILE A 7 11.97 -20.64 31.63
CA ILE A 7 11.70 -19.30 31.08
C ILE A 7 10.71 -19.48 29.92
N ALA A 8 9.43 -19.26 30.21
CA ALA A 8 8.42 -19.10 29.17
C ALA A 8 8.57 -17.71 28.54
N LEU A 9 9.18 -17.64 27.35
CA LEU A 9 9.14 -16.45 26.50
C LEU A 9 7.74 -16.32 25.89
N ALA A 10 6.82 -15.68 26.61
CA ALA A 10 5.58 -15.21 26.03
C ALA A 10 5.90 -14.00 25.14
N VAL A 11 6.03 -14.22 23.83
CA VAL A 11 6.00 -13.11 22.86
C VAL A 11 4.55 -12.67 22.73
N PRO A 12 4.18 -11.44 23.14
CA PRO A 12 2.81 -10.98 22.93
C PRO A 12 2.60 -10.81 21.43
N VAL A 13 1.75 -11.65 20.83
CA VAL A 13 1.15 -11.35 19.52
C VAL A 13 0.17 -10.21 19.78
N THR A 14 0.63 -8.97 19.69
CA THR A 14 -0.27 -7.82 19.71
C THR A 14 -1.10 -7.86 18.43
N ALA A 15 -2.41 -8.08 18.59
CA ALA A 15 -3.34 -8.00 17.47
C ALA A 15 -3.28 -6.59 16.87
N ALA A 16 -3.26 -6.47 15.54
CA ALA A 16 -3.27 -5.17 14.89
C ALA A 16 -4.50 -4.35 15.32
N VAL A 17 -4.27 -3.12 15.79
CA VAL A 17 -5.35 -2.23 16.24
C VAL A 17 -6.15 -1.75 15.03
N TRP A 18 -7.42 -2.09 14.95
CA TRP A 18 -8.32 -1.58 13.90
C TRP A 18 -9.30 -0.57 14.48
N PRO A 19 -9.74 0.45 13.71
CA PRO A 19 -10.78 1.35 14.15
C PRO A 19 -12.06 0.56 14.46
N GLN A 20 -12.39 0.47 15.75
CA GLN A 20 -13.69 -0.01 16.23
C GLN A 20 -14.66 1.18 16.31
N PRO A 21 -15.97 0.97 16.57
CA PRO A 21 -16.93 2.08 16.74
C PRO A 21 -16.43 3.16 17.71
N HIS A 22 -15.67 2.76 18.73
CA HIS A 22 -14.78 3.65 19.48
C HIS A 22 -13.34 3.39 19.05
N TRP A 23 -12.79 4.27 18.21
CA TRP A 23 -11.39 4.17 17.81
C TRP A 23 -10.50 4.39 19.04
N GLU A 24 -9.63 3.42 19.31
CA GLU A 24 -8.61 3.52 20.36
C GLU A 24 -7.84 4.84 20.26
N VAL A 25 -7.85 5.57 21.38
CA VAL A 25 -7.00 6.72 21.63
C VAL A 25 -6.01 6.30 22.71
N ARG A 26 -4.72 6.43 22.46
CA ARG A 26 -3.67 6.04 23.40
C ARG A 26 -2.61 7.13 23.53
N ALA A 27 -1.84 7.07 24.60
CA ALA A 27 -0.64 7.88 24.70
C ALA A 27 0.34 7.51 23.58
N PRO A 28 1.07 8.49 23.00
CA PRO A 28 2.16 8.19 22.08
C PRO A 28 3.17 7.23 22.70
N SER A 29 3.82 6.40 21.87
CA SER A 29 4.90 5.51 22.35
C SER A 29 6.10 6.32 22.86
N ASP A 30 7.00 5.68 23.61
CA ASP A 30 8.24 6.31 24.10
C ASP A 30 9.16 6.80 22.96
N LYS A 31 8.91 6.35 21.72
CA LYS A 31 9.58 6.82 20.50
C LYS A 31 9.07 8.19 20.04
N VAL A 32 8.00 8.72 20.62
CA VAL A 32 7.40 10.00 20.27
C VAL A 32 7.68 11.02 21.37
N ASP A 33 8.30 12.14 21.01
CA ASP A 33 8.43 13.29 21.90
C ASP A 33 7.06 13.97 22.04
N ARG A 34 6.28 13.51 23.02
CA ARG A 34 4.90 13.97 23.23
C ARG A 34 4.81 15.49 23.43
N ALA A 35 5.73 16.08 24.20
CA ALA A 35 5.71 17.51 24.46
C ALA A 35 5.94 18.32 23.17
N LYS A 36 6.88 17.89 22.33
CA LYS A 36 7.09 18.50 21.02
C LYS A 36 5.90 18.27 20.09
N LEU A 37 5.32 17.06 20.07
CA LEU A 37 4.15 16.75 19.24
C LEU A 37 2.97 17.65 19.61
N ASP A 38 2.65 17.75 20.91
CA ASP A 38 1.59 18.62 21.40
C ASP A 38 1.87 20.09 21.04
N ALA A 39 3.11 20.57 21.16
CA ALA A 39 3.49 21.94 20.78
C ALA A 39 3.37 22.23 19.28
N VAL A 40 3.80 21.30 18.41
CA VAL A 40 3.69 21.42 16.96
C VAL A 40 2.22 21.46 16.54
N ILE A 41 1.40 20.56 17.08
CA ILE A 41 -0.03 20.52 16.80
C ILE A 41 -0.72 21.79 17.28
N GLN A 42 -0.41 22.24 18.50
CA GLN A 42 -1.01 23.45 19.07
C GLN A 42 -0.66 24.69 18.23
N SER A 43 0.59 24.85 17.84
CA SER A 43 1.04 25.92 16.94
C SER A 43 0.29 25.91 15.60
N ALA A 44 0.07 24.72 15.03
CA ALA A 44 -0.66 24.58 13.78
C ALA A 44 -2.16 24.93 13.89
N ILE A 45 -2.78 24.67 15.04
CA ILE A 45 -4.18 25.05 15.35
C ILE A 45 -4.29 26.55 15.64
N ASP A 46 -3.31 27.13 16.33
CA ASP A 46 -3.30 28.54 16.72
C ASP A 46 -2.93 29.51 15.58
N SER A 47 -2.70 29.00 14.36
CA SER A 47 -2.33 29.79 13.19
C SER A 47 -3.43 30.72 12.64
N GLY A 48 -4.52 30.92 13.40
CA GLY A 48 -5.58 31.89 13.11
C GLY A 48 -6.75 31.35 12.24
N PRO A 49 -7.70 32.22 11.85
CA PRO A 49 -8.94 31.84 11.16
C PRO A 49 -8.74 31.26 9.75
N GLU A 50 -7.59 31.53 9.12
CA GLU A 50 -7.13 30.91 7.87
C GLU A 50 -6.21 29.70 8.12
N GLY A 51 -6.36 29.06 9.26
CA GLY A 51 -5.44 28.06 9.77
C GLY A 51 -5.92 26.60 9.67
N THR A 52 -5.26 25.77 10.47
CA THR A 52 -5.64 24.37 10.66
C THR A 52 -6.86 24.28 11.56
N ARG A 53 -7.85 23.49 11.15
CA ARG A 53 -9.12 23.30 11.88
C ARG A 53 -9.20 21.94 12.57
N ALA A 54 -8.51 20.94 12.02
CA ALA A 54 -8.36 19.63 12.63
C ALA A 54 -6.99 19.04 12.30
N ILE A 55 -6.36 18.44 13.31
CA ILE A 55 -5.22 17.54 13.15
C ILE A 55 -5.53 16.23 13.84
N LEU A 56 -5.24 15.14 13.15
CA LEU A 56 -5.29 13.80 13.72
C LEU A 56 -4.04 13.02 13.30
N VAL A 57 -3.38 12.40 14.27
CA VAL A 57 -2.18 11.59 14.09
C VAL A 57 -2.48 10.17 14.57
N VAL A 58 -2.31 9.22 13.66
CA VAL A 58 -2.46 7.79 13.94
C VAL A 58 -1.10 7.12 13.83
N GLU A 59 -0.69 6.43 14.88
CA GLU A 59 0.52 5.61 14.94
C GLU A 59 0.13 4.15 15.12
N ASP A 60 0.52 3.31 14.17
CA ASP A 60 0.28 1.85 14.20
C ASP A 60 -1.20 1.47 14.40
N GLY A 61 -2.11 2.30 13.88
CA GLY A 61 -3.56 2.08 13.91
C GLY A 61 -4.30 2.65 15.13
N ALA A 62 -3.61 3.25 16.10
CA ALA A 62 -4.24 3.96 17.21
C ALA A 62 -4.07 5.48 17.06
N ILE A 63 -5.06 6.26 17.52
CA ILE A 63 -4.96 7.72 17.56
C ILE A 63 -4.03 8.12 18.71
N ILE A 64 -2.95 8.83 18.40
CA ILE A 64 -1.98 9.32 19.41
C ILE A 64 -2.10 10.82 19.65
N ALA A 65 -2.69 11.56 18.70
CA ALA A 65 -3.04 12.96 18.88
C ALA A 65 -4.26 13.32 18.02
N GLU A 66 -5.14 14.13 18.58
CA GLU A 66 -6.34 14.65 17.91
C GLU A 66 -6.67 16.01 18.51
N ARG A 67 -6.71 17.05 17.68
CA ARG A 67 -7.00 18.43 18.09
C ARG A 67 -7.86 19.13 17.06
N TYR A 68 -8.72 20.02 17.54
CA TYR A 68 -9.67 20.78 16.74
C TYR A 68 -9.60 22.26 17.14
N ALA A 69 -9.72 23.15 16.15
CA ALA A 69 -9.85 24.58 16.41
C ALA A 69 -11.22 24.89 17.08
N PRO A 70 -11.36 26.04 17.77
CA PRO A 70 -12.64 26.46 18.35
C PRO A 70 -13.79 26.40 17.34
N GLY A 71 -14.90 25.76 17.73
CA GLY A 71 -16.08 25.57 16.88
C GLY A 71 -16.04 24.32 15.98
N TYR A 72 -14.97 23.52 16.05
CA TYR A 72 -14.84 22.24 15.34
C TYR A 72 -14.67 21.09 16.34
N ASP A 73 -15.09 19.89 15.95
CA ASP A 73 -14.99 18.69 16.76
C ASP A 73 -14.80 17.41 15.93
N ALA A 74 -14.74 16.26 16.59
CA ALA A 74 -14.58 14.95 15.97
C ALA A 74 -15.74 14.51 15.07
N ASN A 75 -16.90 15.18 15.16
CA ASN A 75 -18.07 14.93 14.33
C ASN A 75 -18.16 15.89 13.13
N THR A 76 -17.31 16.92 13.09
CA THR A 76 -17.33 17.91 12.03
C THR A 76 -16.82 17.33 10.72
N ARG A 77 -17.61 17.50 9.65
CA ARG A 77 -17.24 17.09 8.30
C ARG A 77 -16.52 18.21 7.58
N PHE A 78 -15.37 17.89 6.98
CA PHE A 78 -14.55 18.81 6.21
C PHE A 78 -14.58 18.45 4.71
N PRO A 79 -14.64 19.44 3.81
CA PRO A 79 -14.56 19.21 2.38
C PRO A 79 -13.17 18.68 1.99
N SER A 80 -13.13 17.67 1.13
CA SER A 80 -11.88 17.05 0.66
C SER A 80 -11.15 17.89 -0.37
N TYR A 81 -11.91 18.60 -1.21
CA TYR A 81 -11.45 19.07 -2.51
C TYR A 81 -10.73 17.92 -3.23
N SER A 82 -9.53 18.16 -3.78
CA SER A 82 -8.73 17.19 -4.52
C SER A 82 -8.35 15.90 -3.78
N MET A 83 -8.49 15.78 -2.45
CA MET A 83 -8.36 14.48 -1.79
C MET A 83 -9.35 13.43 -2.34
N ALA A 84 -10.48 13.87 -2.90
CA ALA A 84 -11.45 13.01 -3.59
C ALA A 84 -10.84 12.14 -4.72
N LYS A 85 -9.74 12.58 -5.34
CA LYS A 85 -9.05 11.84 -6.39
C LYS A 85 -8.47 10.53 -5.89
N SER A 86 -7.94 10.55 -4.66
CA SER A 86 -7.41 9.36 -4.00
C SER A 86 -8.53 8.37 -3.66
N TYR A 87 -9.74 8.84 -3.32
CA TYR A 87 -10.94 8.00 -3.22
C TYR A 87 -11.29 7.38 -4.58
N THR A 88 -11.28 8.18 -5.65
CA THR A 88 -11.55 7.67 -7.01
C THR A 88 -10.55 6.58 -7.43
N SER A 89 -9.25 6.80 -7.17
CA SER A 89 -8.22 5.77 -7.39
C SER A 89 -8.42 4.54 -6.53
N THR A 90 -8.86 4.69 -5.28
CA THR A 90 -9.23 3.55 -4.41
C THR A 90 -10.36 2.73 -5.03
N LEU A 91 -11.41 3.37 -5.54
CA LEU A 91 -12.54 2.69 -6.19
C LEU A 91 -12.13 1.95 -7.47
N VAL A 92 -11.24 2.54 -8.27
CA VAL A 92 -10.63 1.87 -9.42
C VAL A 92 -9.79 0.68 -8.95
N GLY A 93 -9.00 0.85 -7.89
CA GLY A 93 -8.17 -0.20 -7.29
C GLY A 93 -8.95 -1.40 -6.78
N ILE A 94 -10.14 -1.17 -6.22
CA ILE A 94 -11.07 -2.24 -5.83
C ILE A 94 -11.51 -3.03 -7.07
N LEU A 95 -11.90 -2.36 -8.16
CA LEU A 95 -12.28 -3.05 -9.40
C LEU A 95 -11.11 -3.81 -10.04
N VAL A 96 -9.89 -3.26 -9.98
CA VAL A 96 -8.68 -3.96 -10.43
C VAL A 96 -8.42 -5.19 -9.55
N SER A 97 -8.58 -5.08 -8.23
CA SER A 97 -8.44 -6.22 -7.31
C SER A 97 -9.48 -7.32 -7.55
N GLN A 98 -10.65 -6.95 -8.07
CA GLN A 98 -11.71 -7.88 -8.47
C GLN A 98 -11.50 -8.46 -9.89
N GLY A 99 -10.41 -8.10 -10.58
CA GLY A 99 -10.16 -8.51 -11.97
C GLY A 99 -11.11 -7.90 -12.99
N ARG A 100 -11.87 -6.86 -12.62
CA ARG A 100 -12.88 -6.20 -13.47
C ARG A 100 -12.31 -5.07 -14.32
N LEU A 101 -11.12 -4.59 -13.99
CA LEU A 101 -10.36 -3.59 -14.73
C LEU A 101 -8.89 -4.02 -14.85
N GLY A 102 -8.26 -3.70 -15.98
CA GLY A 102 -6.83 -3.87 -16.20
C GLY A 102 -6.13 -2.52 -16.36
N LEU A 103 -4.93 -2.37 -15.78
CA LEU A 103 -4.17 -1.11 -15.81
C LEU A 103 -3.61 -0.78 -17.20
N ASP A 104 -3.02 -1.77 -17.87
CA ASP A 104 -2.28 -1.57 -19.11
C ASP A 104 -3.16 -1.62 -20.37
N GLY A 105 -4.44 -1.97 -20.22
CA GLY A 105 -5.41 -1.98 -21.31
C GLY A 105 -6.00 -0.59 -21.60
N PRO A 106 -6.63 -0.40 -22.77
CA PRO A 106 -7.41 0.79 -23.08
C PRO A 106 -8.42 1.11 -21.98
N ALA A 107 -8.54 2.37 -21.62
CA ALA A 107 -9.55 2.83 -20.68
C ALA A 107 -10.95 2.63 -21.28
N PRO A 108 -11.89 1.98 -20.58
CA PRO A 108 -13.23 1.68 -21.09
C PRO A 108 -14.14 2.91 -21.04
N VAL A 109 -13.86 3.87 -21.92
CA VAL A 109 -14.60 5.12 -22.09
C VAL A 109 -15.35 5.07 -23.43
N PRO A 110 -16.70 5.02 -23.42
CA PRO A 110 -17.50 4.90 -24.65
C PRO A 110 -17.23 6.00 -25.67
N GLU A 111 -16.91 7.21 -25.21
CA GLU A 111 -16.57 8.36 -26.06
C GLU A 111 -15.33 8.14 -26.93
N TRP A 112 -14.50 7.15 -26.59
CA TRP A 112 -13.20 6.89 -27.24
C TRP A 112 -13.18 5.58 -28.03
N SER A 113 -14.31 4.88 -28.15
CA SER A 113 -14.38 3.56 -28.78
C SER A 113 -14.60 3.59 -30.30
N SER A 114 -14.83 4.77 -30.88
CA SER A 114 -15.03 4.92 -32.32
C SER A 114 -13.78 4.51 -33.11
N PRO A 115 -13.91 3.72 -34.20
CA PRO A 115 -12.77 3.39 -35.05
C PRO A 115 -12.02 4.62 -35.53
N GLY A 116 -10.70 4.64 -35.33
CA GLY A 116 -9.83 5.76 -35.70
C GLY A 116 -9.75 6.89 -34.68
N ASP A 117 -10.50 6.86 -33.58
CA ASP A 117 -10.33 7.82 -32.49
C ASP A 117 -9.00 7.57 -31.77
N PRO A 118 -8.05 8.52 -31.77
CA PRO A 118 -6.75 8.33 -31.13
C PRO A 118 -6.85 8.21 -29.60
N ARG A 119 -7.94 8.69 -28.98
CA ARG A 119 -8.18 8.56 -27.53
C ARG A 119 -8.41 7.12 -27.10
N GLY A 120 -8.80 6.23 -28.02
CA GLY A 120 -8.92 4.79 -27.75
C GLY A 120 -7.59 4.12 -27.34
N LYS A 121 -6.45 4.81 -27.50
CA LYS A 121 -5.12 4.35 -27.03
C LYS A 121 -4.80 4.77 -25.59
N ILE A 122 -5.60 5.62 -24.96
CA ILE A 122 -5.40 6.03 -23.56
C ILE A 122 -5.66 4.81 -22.69
N ARG A 123 -4.68 4.42 -21.88
CA ARG A 123 -4.82 3.29 -20.95
C ARG A 123 -5.38 3.75 -19.62
N LEU A 124 -5.92 2.82 -18.83
CA LEU A 124 -6.38 3.11 -17.48
C LEU A 124 -5.25 3.67 -16.60
N VAL A 125 -4.04 3.13 -16.72
CA VAL A 125 -2.85 3.62 -16.01
C VAL A 125 -2.46 5.05 -16.41
N ASP A 126 -2.69 5.46 -17.66
CA ASP A 126 -2.39 6.81 -18.12
C ASP A 126 -3.36 7.83 -17.48
N LEU A 127 -4.62 7.45 -17.25
CA LEU A 127 -5.56 8.26 -16.47
C LEU A 127 -5.12 8.37 -15.01
N LEU A 128 -4.81 7.23 -14.35
CA LEU A 128 -4.38 7.21 -12.95
C LEU A 128 -3.10 8.01 -12.70
N ASN A 129 -2.18 8.04 -13.66
CA ASN A 129 -0.91 8.76 -13.57
C ASN A 129 -0.98 10.22 -14.02
N MET A 130 -2.18 10.76 -14.31
CA MET A 130 -2.36 12.12 -14.84
C MET A 130 -1.59 12.37 -16.14
N SER A 131 -1.52 11.36 -17.01
CA SER A 131 -0.76 11.39 -18.27
C SER A 131 -1.59 10.94 -19.48
N SER A 132 -2.91 11.11 -19.42
CA SER A 132 -3.83 10.74 -20.50
C SER A 132 -3.60 11.47 -21.82
N GLY A 133 -2.94 12.63 -21.78
CA GLY A 133 -2.72 13.49 -22.94
C GLY A 133 -3.94 14.31 -23.36
N ILE A 134 -5.07 14.14 -22.67
CA ILE A 134 -6.25 15.02 -22.78
C ILE A 134 -5.85 16.39 -22.26
N HIS A 135 -6.21 17.45 -22.97
CA HIS A 135 -5.94 18.82 -22.52
C HIS A 135 -7.10 19.35 -21.69
N SER A 136 -6.81 19.83 -20.47
CA SER A 136 -7.78 20.30 -19.48
C SER A 136 -7.06 21.31 -18.59
N ILE A 137 -7.50 22.56 -18.63
CA ILE A 137 -6.93 23.70 -17.94
C ILE A 137 -7.53 23.80 -16.54
N GLU A 138 -6.70 23.60 -15.51
CA GLU A 138 -7.11 23.67 -14.10
C GLU A 138 -7.19 25.11 -13.58
N SER A 139 -6.20 25.93 -13.91
CA SER A 139 -6.07 27.31 -13.45
C SER A 139 -5.39 28.18 -14.49
N GLU A 140 -6.08 29.20 -14.99
CA GLU A 140 -5.48 30.27 -15.79
C GLU A 140 -6.03 31.62 -15.33
N SER A 141 -5.16 32.62 -15.27
CA SER A 141 -5.58 33.98 -14.95
C SER A 141 -6.43 34.51 -16.11
N ARG A 142 -7.67 34.93 -15.82
CA ARG A 142 -8.62 35.63 -16.72
C ARG A 142 -9.47 34.79 -17.69
N GLN A 143 -9.59 33.47 -17.52
CA GLN A 143 -10.55 32.64 -18.26
C GLN A 143 -11.36 31.72 -17.34
N VAL A 144 -12.57 31.34 -17.76
CA VAL A 144 -13.30 30.23 -17.11
C VAL A 144 -12.48 28.97 -17.38
N THR A 145 -11.93 28.37 -16.33
CA THR A 145 -11.13 27.16 -16.45
C THR A 145 -12.01 25.98 -16.82
N ASP A 146 -11.43 24.92 -17.38
CA ASP A 146 -12.18 23.69 -17.68
C ASP A 146 -12.76 23.09 -16.40
N THR A 147 -12.06 23.23 -15.28
CA THR A 147 -12.58 22.88 -13.95
C THR A 147 -13.82 23.69 -13.58
N ALA A 148 -13.83 25.01 -13.79
CA ALA A 148 -14.99 25.84 -13.50
C ALA A 148 -16.17 25.53 -14.44
N ALA A 149 -15.90 25.34 -15.73
CA ALA A 149 -16.90 24.94 -16.72
C ALA A 149 -17.51 23.56 -16.40
N MET A 150 -16.69 22.63 -15.91
CA MET A 150 -17.12 21.30 -15.51
C MET A 150 -17.94 21.31 -14.22
N LEU A 151 -17.52 22.04 -13.18
CA LEU A 151 -18.17 21.97 -11.87
C LEU A 151 -19.38 22.90 -11.75
N PHE A 152 -19.35 24.06 -12.41
CA PHE A 152 -20.36 25.12 -12.25
C PHE A 152 -21.03 25.53 -13.57
N GLY A 153 -20.44 25.16 -14.71
CA GLY A 153 -20.93 25.50 -16.05
C GLY A 153 -21.66 24.36 -16.75
N ALA A 154 -21.43 24.22 -18.05
CA ALA A 154 -22.11 23.26 -18.91
C ALA A 154 -21.83 21.80 -18.53
N GLY A 155 -20.65 21.50 -17.98
CA GLY A 155 -20.27 20.14 -17.61
C GLY A 155 -20.91 19.62 -16.33
N ARG A 156 -21.53 20.48 -15.51
CA ARG A 156 -22.00 20.11 -14.15
C ARG A 156 -23.07 19.01 -14.12
N LYS A 157 -23.73 18.78 -15.25
CA LYS A 157 -24.75 17.73 -15.37
C LYS A 157 -24.14 16.36 -15.59
N ASP A 158 -23.00 16.28 -16.28
CA ASP A 158 -22.29 15.04 -16.60
C ASP A 158 -20.79 15.30 -16.65
N VAL A 159 -20.14 15.21 -15.48
CA VAL A 159 -18.72 15.59 -15.34
C VAL A 159 -17.79 14.58 -16.01
N ALA A 160 -18.21 13.31 -16.10
CA ALA A 160 -17.45 12.26 -16.76
C ALA A 160 -17.46 12.47 -18.28
N ARG A 161 -18.63 12.75 -18.86
CA ARG A 161 -18.76 13.05 -20.28
C ARG A 161 -17.99 14.32 -20.65
N HIS A 162 -18.17 15.38 -19.87
CA HIS A 162 -17.48 16.64 -20.10
C HIS A 162 -15.96 16.45 -20.11
N GLY A 163 -15.42 15.68 -19.17
CA GLY A 163 -13.99 15.34 -19.16
C GLY A 163 -13.55 14.50 -20.37
N ALA A 164 -14.38 13.54 -20.80
CA ALA A 164 -14.08 12.67 -21.94
C ALA A 164 -14.14 13.37 -23.30
N ASP A 165 -14.92 14.45 -23.42
CA ASP A 165 -15.09 15.24 -24.65
C ASP A 165 -13.91 16.17 -24.96
N HIS A 166 -13.00 16.38 -24.00
CA HIS A 166 -11.81 17.22 -24.22
C HIS A 166 -10.88 16.63 -25.29
N PRO A 167 -10.18 17.48 -26.07
CA PRO A 167 -9.31 17.03 -27.14
C PRO A 167 -8.05 16.34 -26.61
N LEU A 168 -7.59 15.31 -27.34
CA LEU A 168 -6.27 14.74 -27.16
C LEU A 168 -5.22 15.69 -27.75
N LYS A 169 -4.30 16.19 -26.92
CA LYS A 169 -3.25 17.12 -27.34
C LYS A 169 -1.85 16.52 -27.27
N TYR A 170 -1.65 15.56 -26.36
CA TYR A 170 -0.36 14.91 -26.14
C TYR A 170 -0.47 13.40 -26.31
N VAL A 171 0.67 12.76 -26.55
CA VAL A 171 0.75 11.31 -26.60
C VAL A 171 0.47 10.74 -25.20
N PRO A 172 -0.47 9.78 -25.04
CA PRO A 172 -0.76 9.16 -23.75
C PRO A 172 0.51 8.58 -23.11
N GLY A 173 0.64 8.74 -21.80
CA GLY A 173 1.77 8.29 -21.00
C GLY A 173 3.03 9.18 -21.11
N ARG A 174 3.06 10.19 -21.98
CA ARG A 174 4.29 11.00 -22.25
C ARG A 174 4.29 12.40 -21.66
N TYR A 175 3.12 12.94 -21.29
CA TYR A 175 3.00 14.29 -20.75
C TYR A 175 2.18 14.26 -19.48
N TRP A 176 2.72 14.79 -18.38
CA TRP A 176 2.01 14.88 -17.11
C TRP A 176 1.25 16.19 -17.03
N MET A 177 -0.04 16.10 -16.71
CA MET A 177 -0.93 17.24 -16.54
C MET A 177 -1.98 16.89 -15.49
N TYR A 178 -1.88 17.52 -14.33
CA TYR A 178 -2.87 17.38 -13.27
C TYR A 178 -4.27 17.80 -13.77
N SER A 179 -5.28 16.94 -13.61
CA SER A 179 -6.61 17.18 -14.19
C SER A 179 -7.76 16.58 -13.39
N ASN A 180 -8.74 17.44 -13.08
CA ASN A 180 -10.05 17.10 -12.55
C ASN A 180 -10.90 16.37 -13.58
N SER A 181 -10.82 16.75 -14.86
CA SER A 181 -11.50 16.07 -15.97
C SER A 181 -11.09 14.59 -16.04
N THR A 182 -9.78 14.30 -16.03
CA THR A 182 -9.24 12.93 -15.96
C THR A 182 -9.80 12.15 -14.76
N SER A 183 -9.88 12.78 -13.59
CA SER A 183 -10.40 12.13 -12.37
C SER A 183 -11.89 11.80 -12.50
N ASN A 184 -12.69 12.69 -13.09
CA ASN A 184 -14.13 12.45 -13.27
C ASN A 184 -14.42 11.43 -14.39
N VAL A 185 -13.55 11.31 -15.39
CA VAL A 185 -13.60 10.19 -16.35
C VAL A 185 -13.40 8.85 -15.64
N LEU A 186 -12.43 8.75 -14.73
CA LEU A 186 -12.23 7.54 -13.90
C LEU A 186 -13.47 7.22 -13.05
N SER A 187 -14.09 8.23 -12.43
CA SER A 187 -15.33 8.03 -11.67
C SER A 187 -16.48 7.51 -12.57
N GLY A 188 -16.60 8.02 -13.79
CA GLY A 188 -17.55 7.53 -14.79
C GLY A 188 -17.27 6.08 -15.22
N ILE A 189 -16.01 5.69 -15.36
CA ILE A 189 -15.60 4.30 -15.62
C ILE A 189 -16.11 3.39 -14.49
N VAL A 190 -15.86 3.76 -13.23
CA VAL A 190 -16.33 2.97 -12.07
C VAL A 190 -17.85 2.84 -12.08
N ARG A 191 -18.58 3.96 -12.21
CA ARG A 191 -20.06 3.97 -12.28
C ARG A 191 -20.59 3.00 -13.34
N ARG A 192 -20.05 3.06 -14.56
CA ARG A 192 -20.44 2.17 -15.65
C ARG A 192 -20.18 0.70 -15.32
N HIS A 193 -19.02 0.38 -14.76
CA HIS A 193 -18.65 -1.00 -14.44
C HIS A 193 -19.56 -1.62 -13.39
N VAL A 194 -20.13 -0.82 -12.49
CA VAL A 194 -20.91 -1.31 -11.35
C VAL A 194 -22.43 -1.27 -11.57
N GLY A 195 -22.89 -0.96 -12.78
CA GLY A 195 -24.31 -1.03 -13.15
C GLY A 195 -24.91 0.27 -13.69
N ASP A 196 -24.09 1.31 -13.88
CA ASP A 196 -24.45 2.57 -14.56
C ASP A 196 -25.65 3.35 -14.00
N THR A 197 -25.96 3.15 -12.72
CA THR A 197 -26.97 3.91 -11.96
C THR A 197 -26.33 4.54 -10.73
N LYS A 198 -26.96 5.61 -10.20
CA LYS A 198 -26.48 6.24 -8.97
C LYS A 198 -26.53 5.26 -7.80
N GLU A 199 -27.61 4.49 -7.74
CA GLU A 199 -27.90 3.53 -6.67
C GLU A 199 -26.88 2.40 -6.66
N ALA A 200 -26.57 1.82 -7.83
CA ALA A 200 -25.56 0.78 -7.92
C ALA A 200 -24.14 1.32 -7.63
N TYR A 201 -23.84 2.55 -8.06
CA TYR A 201 -22.57 3.19 -7.75
C TYR A 201 -22.40 3.46 -6.25
N LEU A 202 -23.42 4.03 -5.61
CA LEU A 202 -23.45 4.23 -4.17
C LEU A 202 -23.36 2.92 -3.40
N LYS A 203 -24.09 1.89 -3.83
CA LYS A 203 -24.03 0.56 -3.22
C LYS A 203 -22.62 -0.02 -3.29
N PHE A 204 -21.96 0.06 -4.44
CA PHE A 204 -20.58 -0.39 -4.60
C PHE A 204 -19.62 0.36 -3.66
N ILE A 205 -19.72 1.68 -3.57
CA ILE A 205 -18.88 2.48 -2.67
C ILE A 205 -19.11 2.08 -1.21
N ASN A 206 -20.37 1.91 -0.81
CA ASN A 206 -20.71 1.51 0.55
C ASN A 206 -20.17 0.12 0.87
N ASP A 207 -20.49 -0.87 0.05
CA ASP A 207 -20.17 -2.28 0.31
C ASP A 207 -18.67 -2.57 0.33
N TYR A 208 -17.89 -1.89 -0.52
CA TYR A 208 -16.47 -2.21 -0.73
C TYR A 208 -15.50 -1.19 -0.13
N LEU A 209 -15.97 -0.02 0.28
CA LEU A 209 -15.11 1.00 0.89
C LEU A 209 -15.66 1.48 2.24
N PHE A 210 -16.86 2.05 2.29
CA PHE A 210 -17.32 2.70 3.53
C PHE A 210 -17.67 1.74 4.65
N GLU A 211 -18.45 0.69 4.39
CA GLU A 211 -18.80 -0.30 5.41
C GLU A 211 -17.56 -1.07 5.90
N PRO A 212 -16.68 -1.62 5.03
CA PRO A 212 -15.49 -2.34 5.49
C PRO A 212 -14.59 -1.48 6.38
N LEU A 213 -14.36 -0.21 6.01
CA LEU A 213 -13.52 0.70 6.79
C LEU A 213 -14.27 1.33 7.98
N GLY A 214 -15.60 1.21 8.04
CA GLY A 214 -16.45 1.86 9.03
C GLY A 214 -16.54 3.39 8.85
N MET A 215 -16.48 3.90 7.61
CA MET A 215 -16.54 5.34 7.28
C MET A 215 -17.98 5.90 7.35
N ARG A 216 -18.58 5.84 8.55
CA ARG A 216 -20.01 6.12 8.78
C ARG A 216 -20.39 7.60 8.65
N SER A 217 -19.43 8.51 8.65
CA SER A 217 -19.66 9.95 8.59
C SER A 217 -19.30 10.55 7.23
N THR A 218 -18.95 9.73 6.24
CA THR A 218 -18.51 10.20 4.92
C THR A 218 -19.70 10.40 3.98
N THR A 219 -19.75 11.56 3.32
CA THR A 219 -20.76 11.91 2.31
C THR A 219 -20.11 12.26 0.98
N LEU A 220 -20.74 11.86 -0.12
CA LEU A 220 -20.27 12.12 -1.48
C LEU A 220 -21.22 13.04 -2.25
N GLY A 221 -20.68 13.89 -3.12
CA GLY A 221 -21.43 14.70 -4.07
C GLY A 221 -21.49 14.05 -5.45
N PHE A 222 -22.66 14.08 -6.08
CA PHE A 222 -22.92 13.48 -7.39
C PHE A 222 -23.40 14.54 -8.38
N ASP A 223 -23.08 14.36 -9.65
CA ASP A 223 -23.66 15.14 -10.74
C ASP A 223 -25.12 14.71 -11.03
N ALA A 224 -25.74 15.34 -12.03
CA ALA A 224 -27.13 15.07 -12.40
C ALA A 224 -27.34 13.69 -13.05
N ARG A 225 -26.27 13.02 -13.51
CA ARG A 225 -26.29 11.63 -14.00
C ARG A 225 -26.06 10.60 -12.89
N GLY A 226 -25.74 11.06 -11.68
CA GLY A 226 -25.42 10.18 -10.56
C GLY A 226 -23.99 9.67 -10.58
N THR A 227 -23.08 10.38 -11.25
CA THR A 227 -21.64 10.13 -11.15
C THR A 227 -21.08 10.87 -9.96
N PHE A 228 -20.37 10.16 -9.07
CA PHE A 228 -19.59 10.80 -8.01
C PHE A 228 -18.62 11.80 -8.63
N VAL A 229 -18.64 13.05 -8.18
CA VAL A 229 -17.70 14.09 -8.64
C VAL A 229 -16.34 13.85 -7.96
N GLY A 230 -15.66 12.83 -8.46
CA GLY A 230 -14.45 12.22 -7.92
C GLY A 230 -13.22 13.09 -7.93
N SER A 231 -13.29 14.26 -8.58
CA SER A 231 -12.24 15.26 -8.49
C SER A 231 -12.29 16.11 -7.21
N THR A 232 -13.45 16.23 -6.53
CA THR A 232 -13.64 17.26 -5.48
C THR A 232 -14.62 16.95 -4.33
N TYR A 233 -15.72 16.21 -4.52
CA TYR A 233 -16.86 16.23 -3.57
C TYR A 233 -16.91 15.05 -2.58
N VAL A 234 -15.97 15.04 -1.64
CA VAL A 234 -16.07 14.21 -0.41
C VAL A 234 -16.17 15.15 0.80
N TRP A 235 -17.05 14.82 1.74
CA TRP A 235 -17.09 15.44 3.07
C TRP A 235 -16.99 14.35 4.11
N ALA A 236 -15.97 14.42 4.97
CA ALA A 236 -15.73 13.40 5.99
C ALA A 236 -15.12 14.03 7.25
N THR A 237 -15.19 13.32 8.36
CA THR A 237 -14.48 13.68 9.60
C THR A 237 -12.99 13.40 9.46
N ALA A 238 -12.16 13.99 10.34
CA ALA A 238 -10.73 13.69 10.38
C ALA A 238 -10.45 12.18 10.53
N ARG A 239 -11.24 11.51 11.38
CA ARG A 239 -11.17 10.06 11.58
C ARG A 239 -11.52 9.30 10.29
N ASP A 240 -12.58 9.67 9.58
CA ASP A 240 -12.94 8.97 8.35
C ASP A 240 -11.89 9.14 7.24
N TYR A 241 -11.30 10.33 7.10
CA TYR A 241 -10.13 10.50 6.23
C TYR A 241 -8.93 9.64 6.66
N ALA A 242 -8.67 9.54 7.96
CA ALA A 242 -7.57 8.73 8.49
C ALA A 242 -7.75 7.23 8.20
N LYS A 243 -8.99 6.72 8.14
CA LYS A 243 -9.26 5.31 7.77
C LYS A 243 -8.81 5.00 6.35
N LEU A 244 -8.99 5.93 5.40
CA LEU A 244 -8.42 5.78 4.06
C LEU A 244 -6.89 5.71 4.13
N GLY A 245 -6.26 6.62 4.88
CA GLY A 245 -4.81 6.58 5.09
C GLY A 245 -4.32 5.26 5.70
N LEU A 246 -5.05 4.73 6.68
CA LEU A 246 -4.71 3.48 7.38
C LEU A 246 -4.83 2.25 6.47
N LEU A 247 -5.81 2.23 5.56
CA LEU A 247 -5.92 1.18 4.54
C LEU A 247 -4.64 1.10 3.70
N TYR A 248 -4.14 2.25 3.26
CA TYR A 248 -2.92 2.35 2.47
C TYR A 248 -1.65 2.07 3.29
N LEU A 249 -1.58 2.57 4.53
CA LEU A 249 -0.50 2.26 5.47
C LEU A 249 -0.34 0.75 5.67
N ARG A 250 -1.46 0.02 5.70
CA ARG A 250 -1.49 -1.44 5.91
C ARG A 250 -1.52 -2.26 4.62
N GLY A 251 -0.99 -1.70 3.53
CA GLY A 251 -0.79 -2.46 2.30
C GLY A 251 -2.09 -2.88 1.63
N GLY A 252 -3.18 -2.11 1.80
CA GLY A 252 -4.48 -2.42 1.19
C GLY A 252 -5.28 -3.48 1.94
N LYS A 253 -4.81 -3.92 3.10
CA LYS A 253 -5.52 -4.85 3.98
C LYS A 253 -6.36 -4.09 5.00
N TRP A 254 -7.53 -4.63 5.30
CA TRP A 254 -8.39 -4.20 6.40
C TRP A 254 -8.92 -5.40 7.15
N ASN A 255 -8.66 -5.48 8.45
CA ASN A 255 -9.10 -6.58 9.32
C ASN A 255 -8.82 -7.98 8.74
N GLY A 256 -7.61 -8.19 8.21
CA GLY A 256 -7.20 -9.46 7.59
C GLY A 256 -7.66 -9.67 6.14
N GLN A 257 -8.58 -8.85 5.64
CA GLN A 257 -9.08 -8.94 4.26
C GLN A 257 -8.35 -7.96 3.33
N HIS A 258 -8.09 -8.38 2.09
CA HIS A 258 -7.60 -7.48 1.06
C HIS A 258 -8.75 -6.70 0.43
N ILE A 259 -8.81 -5.39 0.71
CA ILE A 259 -9.73 -4.47 0.01
C ILE A 259 -9.11 -4.04 -1.32
N LEU A 260 -7.78 -3.87 -1.33
CA LEU A 260 -7.01 -3.54 -2.52
C LEU A 260 -6.02 -4.67 -2.83
N ALA A 261 -5.66 -4.79 -4.12
CA ALA A 261 -4.61 -5.70 -4.55
C ALA A 261 -3.31 -5.40 -3.80
N LYS A 262 -2.53 -6.45 -3.48
CA LYS A 262 -1.30 -6.34 -2.68
C LYS A 262 -0.30 -5.30 -3.21
N ASN A 263 -0.25 -5.11 -4.52
CA ASN A 263 0.64 -4.16 -5.19
C ASN A 263 0.02 -2.76 -5.38
N TRP A 264 -1.26 -2.53 -5.07
CA TRP A 264 -1.94 -1.25 -5.30
C TRP A 264 -1.35 -0.09 -4.50
N PRO A 265 -1.05 -0.22 -3.19
CA PRO A 265 -0.39 0.85 -2.44
C PRO A 265 0.98 1.21 -3.03
N LYS A 266 1.76 0.19 -3.44
CA LYS A 266 3.03 0.38 -4.12
C LYS A 266 2.85 1.10 -5.45
N PHE A 267 1.82 0.77 -6.23
CA PHE A 267 1.51 1.46 -7.48
C PHE A 267 1.22 2.95 -7.24
N VAL A 268 0.35 3.28 -6.28
CA VAL A 268 0.00 4.69 -6.06
C VAL A 268 1.14 5.52 -5.47
N SER A 269 2.07 4.87 -4.77
CA SER A 269 3.26 5.51 -4.19
C SER A 269 4.49 5.48 -5.11
N THR A 270 4.39 4.87 -6.30
CA THR A 270 5.48 4.85 -7.28
C THR A 270 5.36 6.09 -8.18
N PRO A 271 6.47 6.81 -8.43
CA PRO A 271 6.48 7.92 -9.38
C PRO A 271 5.88 7.57 -10.73
N ALA A 272 4.88 8.32 -11.14
CA ALA A 272 4.35 8.29 -12.48
C ALA A 272 5.46 8.70 -13.47
N PRO A 273 5.67 7.97 -14.59
CA PRO A 273 6.82 8.19 -15.46
C PRO A 273 6.98 9.63 -15.97
N ALA A 274 5.87 10.32 -16.23
CA ALA A 274 5.88 11.68 -16.77
C ALA A 274 5.87 12.78 -15.69
N SER A 275 5.66 12.45 -14.41
CA SER A 275 5.44 13.44 -13.33
C SER A 275 6.73 13.98 -12.72
N LYS A 276 7.90 13.46 -13.12
CA LYS A 276 9.21 13.82 -12.54
C LYS A 276 9.28 13.63 -11.01
N GLY A 277 8.60 12.62 -10.49
CA GLY A 277 8.61 12.31 -9.06
C GLY A 277 7.57 13.05 -8.22
N GLU A 278 6.74 13.92 -8.79
CA GLU A 278 5.72 14.69 -8.03
C GLU A 278 4.50 13.85 -7.61
N TYR A 279 4.17 12.81 -8.38
CA TYR A 279 2.87 12.17 -8.37
C TYR A 279 2.97 10.68 -8.67
N GLY A 280 2.05 9.90 -8.16
CA GLY A 280 1.81 8.50 -8.53
C GLY A 280 0.37 8.29 -9.01
N GLY A 281 -0.22 7.15 -8.68
CA GLY A 281 -1.60 6.78 -9.06
C GLY A 281 -2.70 7.54 -8.31
N HIS A 282 -2.84 8.85 -8.57
CA HIS A 282 -3.71 9.81 -7.85
C HIS A 282 -3.29 10.13 -6.39
N PHE A 283 -2.00 10.00 -6.08
CA PHE A 283 -1.40 10.43 -4.83
C PHE A 283 -0.18 11.31 -5.11
N TRP A 284 0.02 12.32 -4.28
CA TRP A 284 1.24 13.13 -4.28
C TRP A 284 2.36 12.38 -3.57
N LEU A 285 3.62 12.61 -3.97
CA LEU A 285 4.79 11.95 -3.40
C LEU A 285 5.66 12.98 -2.66
N GLY A 286 6.04 12.66 -1.42
CA GLY A 286 6.78 13.57 -0.56
C GLY A 286 8.27 13.26 -0.44
N PRO A 287 9.11 14.28 -0.17
CA PRO A 287 8.77 15.70 -0.32
C PRO A 287 8.66 16.01 -1.81
N GLN A 288 7.64 16.78 -2.19
CA GLN A 288 7.42 17.13 -3.59
C GLN A 288 8.63 17.89 -4.16
N PRO A 289 9.21 17.46 -5.30
CA PRO A 289 10.34 18.17 -5.91
C PRO A 289 10.05 19.66 -6.15
N SER A 290 8.83 20.01 -6.53
CA SER A 290 8.35 21.38 -6.70
C SER A 290 8.38 22.20 -5.40
N ALA A 291 8.01 21.59 -4.27
CA ALA A 291 8.09 22.25 -2.96
C ALA A 291 9.56 22.44 -2.53
N LYS A 292 10.43 21.44 -2.75
CA LYS A 292 11.88 21.56 -2.50
C LYS A 292 12.52 22.69 -3.31
N ALA A 293 12.08 22.89 -4.55
CA ALA A 293 12.60 23.95 -5.42
C ALA A 293 12.22 25.36 -4.92
N GLN A 294 11.11 25.49 -4.20
CA GLN A 294 10.60 26.76 -3.69
C GLN A 294 11.10 27.07 -2.27
N ASP A 295 11.45 26.05 -1.49
CA ASP A 295 11.89 26.20 -0.10
C ASP A 295 13.20 25.41 0.18
N PRO A 296 14.33 26.11 0.32
CA PRO A 296 15.62 25.50 0.66
C PRO A 296 15.63 24.68 1.96
N ALA A 297 14.74 24.98 2.93
CA ALA A 297 14.63 24.21 4.16
C ALA A 297 14.06 22.79 3.90
N LEU A 298 13.24 22.62 2.86
CA LEU A 298 12.75 21.32 2.42
C LEU A 298 13.74 20.59 1.51
N ALA A 299 14.58 21.33 0.78
CA ALA A 299 15.61 20.75 -0.10
C ALA A 299 16.65 19.92 0.69
N ASN A 300 16.96 20.31 1.92
CA ASN A 300 17.92 19.64 2.81
C ASN A 300 17.27 18.71 3.85
N ALA A 301 15.97 18.46 3.76
CA ALA A 301 15.24 17.59 4.68
C ALA A 301 15.56 16.11 4.42
N SER A 302 16.79 15.67 4.74
CA SER A 302 17.22 14.27 4.71
C SER A 302 16.44 13.39 5.70
N ASP A 303 15.73 14.01 6.63
CA ASP A 303 14.86 13.42 7.62
C ASP A 303 13.41 13.22 7.15
N TRP A 304 13.04 13.68 5.95
CA TRP A 304 11.72 13.40 5.40
C TRP A 304 11.60 11.90 5.05
N PRO A 305 10.50 11.22 5.44
CA PRO A 305 10.33 9.81 5.11
C PRO A 305 10.28 9.58 3.59
N ALA A 306 11.27 8.86 3.05
CA ALA A 306 11.40 8.62 1.60
C ALA A 306 10.21 7.85 0.98
N ASP A 307 9.37 7.23 1.82
CA ASP A 307 8.17 6.51 1.43
C ASP A 307 6.87 7.26 1.76
N GLU A 308 6.94 8.57 2.03
CA GLU A 308 5.75 9.40 2.22
C GLU A 308 5.00 9.60 0.91
N TYR A 309 3.69 9.41 0.98
CA TYR A 309 2.76 9.80 -0.08
C TYR A 309 1.46 10.28 0.54
N SER A 310 0.73 11.11 -0.20
CA SER A 310 -0.40 11.84 0.36
C SER A 310 -1.54 12.09 -0.62
N ALA A 311 -2.76 12.08 -0.08
CA ALA A 311 -3.90 12.71 -0.71
C ALA A 311 -3.90 14.20 -0.31
N ARG A 312 -3.95 15.12 -1.27
CA ARG A 312 -3.92 16.57 -0.99
C ARG A 312 -5.05 17.31 -1.68
N GLY A 313 -5.67 18.22 -0.93
CA GLY A 313 -6.82 19.03 -1.30
C GLY A 313 -6.53 20.53 -1.23
N LEU A 314 -7.36 21.32 -1.93
CA LEU A 314 -7.33 22.78 -1.84
C LEU A 314 -7.51 23.23 -0.38
N PHE A 315 -6.95 24.40 -0.05
CA PHE A 315 -6.93 24.95 1.31
C PHE A 315 -6.20 24.09 2.34
N GLY A 316 -5.25 23.29 1.86
CA GLY A 316 -4.35 22.50 2.69
C GLY A 316 -5.02 21.32 3.38
N GLN A 317 -5.96 20.63 2.72
CA GLN A 317 -6.40 19.33 3.23
C GLN A 317 -5.33 18.28 2.90
N VAL A 318 -4.95 17.46 3.85
CA VAL A 318 -3.95 16.41 3.64
C VAL A 318 -4.32 15.13 4.40
N ILE A 319 -4.15 13.99 3.73
CA ILE A 319 -3.90 12.68 4.37
C ILE A 319 -2.49 12.29 3.97
N SER A 320 -1.54 12.36 4.90
CA SER A 320 -0.15 11.94 4.70
C SER A 320 0.06 10.56 5.31
N ILE A 321 0.80 9.72 4.59
CA ILE A 321 0.99 8.31 4.92
C ILE A 321 2.49 8.02 4.80
N SER A 322 3.11 7.50 5.87
CA SER A 322 4.47 6.98 5.82
C SER A 322 4.52 5.57 6.42
N PRO A 323 4.67 4.53 5.57
CA PRO A 323 4.84 3.15 6.03
C PRO A 323 6.04 2.95 6.96
N SER A 324 7.20 3.53 6.65
CA SER A 324 8.43 3.42 7.44
C SER A 324 8.29 4.03 8.83
N LYS A 325 7.43 5.05 8.97
CA LYS A 325 7.08 5.65 10.26
C LYS A 325 5.87 5.01 10.92
N ARG A 326 5.12 4.15 10.24
CA ARG A 326 3.83 3.60 10.67
C ARG A 326 2.81 4.69 11.03
N LEU A 327 2.83 5.80 10.29
CA LEU A 327 2.05 6.99 10.60
C LEU A 327 1.06 7.34 9.51
N VAL A 328 -0.11 7.81 9.95
CA VAL A 328 -1.06 8.57 9.15
C VAL A 328 -1.28 9.91 9.83
N VAL A 329 -1.10 11.00 9.08
CA VAL A 329 -1.33 12.36 9.55
C VAL A 329 -2.45 12.97 8.70
N VAL A 330 -3.53 13.39 9.35
CA VAL A 330 -4.63 14.13 8.72
C VAL A 330 -4.58 15.57 9.18
N ILE A 331 -4.51 16.50 8.23
CA ILE A 331 -4.54 17.94 8.47
C ILE A 331 -5.66 18.52 7.63
N LEU A 332 -6.63 19.17 8.28
CA LEU A 332 -7.80 19.77 7.62
C LEU A 332 -7.88 21.23 8.04
N GLY A 333 -8.16 22.14 7.11
CA GLY A 333 -8.15 23.57 7.44
C GLY A 333 -8.76 24.46 6.37
N HIS A 334 -8.48 25.74 6.48
CA HIS A 334 -8.75 26.71 5.43
C HIS A 334 -7.52 27.57 5.19
N THR A 335 -6.40 26.89 4.91
CA THR A 335 -5.12 27.54 4.65
C THR A 335 -5.18 28.14 3.27
N LEU A 336 -5.55 29.42 3.23
CA LEU A 336 -5.65 30.20 2.00
C LEU A 336 -4.30 30.21 1.30
N HIS A 337 -4.34 30.09 -0.02
CA HIS A 337 -3.19 30.30 -0.87
C HIS A 337 -2.70 31.73 -0.63
N LEU A 338 -1.65 31.87 0.18
CA LEU A 338 -0.83 33.06 0.15
C LEU A 338 -0.29 33.22 -1.29
N PRO A 339 -0.11 34.46 -1.79
CA PRO A 339 0.53 34.69 -3.07
C PRO A 339 1.86 33.92 -3.14
N GLU A 340 2.18 33.36 -4.32
CA GLU A 340 3.45 32.66 -4.62
C GLU A 340 3.64 31.25 -4.01
N GLY A 341 2.63 30.37 -4.01
CA GLY A 341 2.85 28.93 -3.74
C GLY A 341 3.22 28.54 -2.29
N LYS A 342 3.34 29.53 -1.38
CA LYS A 342 3.75 29.35 0.03
C LYS A 342 2.79 28.49 0.86
N GLY A 343 1.53 28.33 0.42
CA GLY A 343 0.55 27.49 1.12
C GLY A 343 0.91 26.00 1.16
N ASN A 344 1.56 25.49 0.11
CA ASN A 344 2.05 24.10 0.11
C ASN A 344 3.21 23.94 1.08
N ALA A 345 4.15 24.89 1.11
CA ALA A 345 5.29 24.86 2.02
C ALA A 345 4.85 24.82 3.49
N ILE A 346 3.82 25.59 3.89
CA ILE A 346 3.28 25.54 5.27
C ILE A 346 2.83 24.12 5.63
N ARG A 347 2.12 23.43 4.74
CA ARG A 347 1.70 22.05 4.99
C ARG A 347 2.87 21.08 5.00
N GLU A 348 3.84 21.23 4.11
CA GLU A 348 5.06 20.41 4.13
C GLU A 348 5.81 20.57 5.46
N HIS A 349 5.95 21.80 5.98
CA HIS A 349 6.57 22.06 7.29
C HIS A 349 5.80 21.42 8.43
N GLN A 350 4.47 21.59 8.49
CA GLN A 350 3.66 20.96 9.55
C GLN A 350 3.74 19.43 9.53
N ILE A 351 3.68 18.83 8.35
CA ILE A 351 3.84 17.38 8.17
C ILE A 351 5.23 16.95 8.63
N MET A 352 6.27 17.69 8.25
CA MET A 352 7.64 17.40 8.68
C MET A 352 7.85 17.52 10.17
N ASP A 353 7.35 18.59 10.76
CA ASP A 353 7.50 18.80 12.20
C ASP A 353 6.80 17.69 12.96
N ILE A 354 5.60 17.25 12.54
CA ILE A 354 4.95 16.07 13.11
C ILE A 354 5.83 14.82 12.92
N TYR A 355 6.36 14.56 11.72
CA TYR A 355 7.23 13.40 11.49
C TYR A 355 8.52 13.44 12.33
N ARG A 356 9.09 14.62 12.58
CA ARG A 356 10.28 14.81 13.42
C ARG A 356 10.04 14.53 14.90
N THR A 357 8.82 14.73 15.38
CA THR A 357 8.48 14.39 16.77
C THR A 357 8.44 12.89 17.02
N VAL A 358 8.28 12.09 15.97
CA VAL A 358 8.42 10.64 16.02
C VAL A 358 9.87 10.28 15.71
N GLN A 359 10.64 10.01 16.78
CA GLN A 359 12.08 9.78 16.68
C GLN A 359 12.39 8.72 15.62
N ASN A 360 13.43 8.99 14.82
CA ASN A 360 14.00 7.99 13.93
C ASN A 360 14.38 6.78 14.79
N SER A 361 13.62 5.68 14.69
CA SER A 361 14.24 4.38 14.89
C SER A 361 15.28 4.29 13.78
N THR A 362 16.53 4.57 14.09
CA THR A 362 17.68 4.39 13.18
C THR A 362 17.91 2.92 12.83
N GLU A 363 17.08 2.03 13.34
CA GLU A 363 16.82 0.76 12.71
C GLU A 363 15.37 0.78 12.20
N PRO A 364 15.08 0.36 10.96
CA PRO A 364 13.82 -0.34 10.80
C PRO A 364 13.87 -1.43 11.86
N GLU A 365 13.04 -1.33 12.90
CA GLU A 365 12.41 -2.54 13.43
C GLU A 365 11.91 -3.18 12.15
N LYS A 366 12.65 -4.19 11.63
CA LYS A 366 12.28 -4.94 10.43
C LYS A 366 10.81 -5.10 10.60
N ALA A 367 10.02 -4.40 9.77
CA ALA A 367 8.58 -4.33 9.93
C ALA A 367 8.22 -5.76 10.19
N GLY A 368 7.85 -6.04 11.44
CA GLY A 368 7.76 -7.38 11.93
C GLY A 368 6.69 -7.92 11.05
N SER A 369 7.08 -8.58 9.98
CA SER A 369 6.16 -9.30 9.19
C SER A 369 5.69 -10.27 10.24
N GLN A 370 4.47 -10.08 10.72
CA GLN A 370 3.59 -11.22 10.79
C GLN A 370 3.56 -11.79 9.37
N GLN A 371 4.68 -12.42 8.98
CA GLN A 371 4.69 -13.58 8.16
C GLN A 371 3.93 -14.55 9.03
N GLU A 372 2.63 -14.69 8.74
CA GLU A 372 2.12 -16.04 8.69
C GLU A 372 3.16 -16.88 7.95
N VAL A 373 3.85 -17.73 8.70
CA VAL A 373 4.69 -18.76 8.11
C VAL A 373 3.73 -19.79 7.54
N ILE A 374 3.40 -19.64 6.26
CA ILE A 374 2.83 -20.72 5.48
C ILE A 374 4.03 -21.52 4.96
N ALA A 375 4.43 -22.56 5.70
CA ALA A 375 5.35 -23.56 5.19
C ALA A 375 4.53 -24.62 4.43
N SER A 376 4.68 -24.70 3.12
CA SER A 376 4.18 -25.82 2.32
C SER A 376 5.16 -26.99 2.40
N VAL A 377 4.67 -28.16 2.80
CA VAL A 377 5.45 -29.41 2.83
C VAL A 377 4.75 -30.42 1.92
N SER A 378 5.42 -30.81 0.84
CA SER A 378 4.97 -31.85 -0.08
C SER A 378 5.30 -33.23 0.49
N MET A 379 4.35 -34.17 0.51
CA MET A 379 4.64 -35.60 0.76
C MET A 379 4.42 -36.42 -0.52
N VAL A 380 5.38 -37.32 -0.78
CA VAL A 380 5.40 -38.25 -1.93
C VAL A 380 4.80 -39.60 -1.51
N LYS A 381 4.45 -40.39 -2.53
CA LYS A 381 3.53 -41.52 -2.66
C LYS A 381 3.61 -42.73 -1.71
N ASP A 382 4.31 -42.69 -0.57
CA ASP A 382 4.21 -43.76 0.43
C ASP A 382 4.31 -43.27 1.89
N ALA A 383 3.17 -43.18 2.56
CA ALA A 383 2.99 -42.51 3.85
C ALA A 383 3.56 -43.26 5.07
N LYS A 384 4.17 -44.45 4.90
CA LYS A 384 4.67 -45.27 6.02
C LYS A 384 6.09 -44.90 6.49
N SER A 385 6.95 -44.41 5.60
CA SER A 385 8.37 -44.12 5.90
C SER A 385 8.64 -42.73 6.50
N VAL A 386 7.75 -41.76 6.27
CA VAL A 386 7.96 -40.33 6.67
C VAL A 386 7.17 -39.92 7.93
N LYS A 387 6.17 -40.72 8.32
CA LYS A 387 5.29 -40.46 9.48
C LYS A 387 6.00 -40.16 10.82
N PRO A 388 7.12 -40.82 11.18
CA PRO A 388 7.82 -40.54 12.43
C PRO A 388 8.44 -39.13 12.47
N TYR A 389 8.88 -38.62 11.32
CA TYR A 389 9.53 -37.31 11.19
C TYR A 389 8.52 -36.17 11.13
N ALA A 390 7.39 -36.35 10.44
CA ALA A 390 6.29 -35.38 10.42
C ALA A 390 5.74 -35.08 11.83
N ARG A 391 5.55 -36.11 12.65
CA ARG A 391 5.12 -35.95 14.06
C ARG A 391 6.14 -35.24 14.93
N LYS A 392 7.44 -35.38 14.63
CA LYS A 392 8.52 -34.68 15.34
C LYS A 392 8.54 -33.20 14.94
N ILE A 393 8.24 -32.88 13.68
CA ILE A 393 8.13 -31.51 13.15
C ILE A 393 6.91 -30.79 13.71
N GLU A 394 5.71 -31.40 13.69
CA GLU A 394 4.50 -30.82 14.29
C GLU A 394 4.66 -30.55 15.80
N LYS A 395 5.30 -31.47 16.54
CA LYS A 395 5.57 -31.26 17.97
C LYS A 395 6.60 -30.16 18.26
N SER A 396 7.44 -29.84 17.29
CA SER A 396 8.50 -28.83 17.44
C SER A 396 8.08 -27.44 16.92
N LEU A 397 6.90 -27.33 16.28
CA LEU A 397 6.40 -26.11 15.67
C LEU A 397 5.01 -25.76 16.21
N THR A 398 4.88 -24.67 16.96
CA THR A 398 3.68 -24.32 17.75
C THR A 398 2.59 -23.55 16.98
N THR A 399 2.67 -23.40 15.64
CA THR A 399 1.92 -22.33 14.93
C THR A 399 1.28 -22.67 13.57
N VAL A 400 1.09 -23.94 13.19
CA VAL A 400 0.46 -24.30 11.89
C VAL A 400 -1.02 -24.71 12.07
N LYS A 401 -1.95 -24.17 11.26
CA LYS A 401 -3.42 -24.36 11.42
C LYS A 401 -4.18 -25.10 10.28
N SER A 402 -3.70 -25.13 9.02
CA SER A 402 -4.31 -25.95 7.94
C SER A 402 -3.38 -26.11 6.72
N VAL A 403 -3.66 -27.08 5.84
CA VAL A 403 -2.88 -27.42 4.63
C VAL A 403 -3.82 -27.69 3.43
N ASP A 404 -3.55 -27.07 2.28
CA ASP A 404 -4.26 -27.30 0.99
C ASP A 404 -3.27 -27.60 -0.17
N VAL A 405 -3.73 -28.32 -1.20
CA VAL A 405 -2.90 -29.05 -2.19
C VAL A 405 -3.19 -28.65 -3.64
N PRO A 406 -2.18 -28.32 -4.47
CA PRO A 406 -2.29 -28.40 -5.93
C PRO A 406 -1.46 -29.55 -6.52
N LEU A 407 -1.98 -30.19 -7.57
CA LEU A 407 -1.32 -31.24 -8.35
C LEU A 407 -0.28 -30.65 -9.33
N PHE A 408 0.84 -31.35 -9.52
CA PHE A 408 1.87 -31.00 -10.52
C PHE A 408 1.71 -31.82 -11.81
N ASP A 409 2.05 -31.20 -12.93
CA ASP A 409 1.97 -31.72 -14.29
C ASP A 409 3.23 -32.56 -14.61
N GLU A 410 3.04 -33.84 -14.93
CA GLU A 410 4.11 -34.81 -15.25
C GLU A 410 4.85 -34.50 -16.56
N SER A 411 4.36 -33.56 -17.38
CA SER A 411 4.95 -33.21 -18.68
C SER A 411 6.28 -32.44 -18.64
N LEU A 412 6.77 -32.08 -17.45
CA LEU A 412 8.02 -31.32 -17.27
C LEU A 412 9.25 -32.18 -16.94
N LEU A 413 9.12 -33.52 -16.92
CA LEU A 413 10.24 -34.42 -16.62
C LEU A 413 10.88 -34.99 -17.91
N PRO A 414 12.22 -35.13 -17.99
CA PRO A 414 12.87 -35.85 -19.09
C PRO A 414 12.59 -37.36 -19.01
N ASP A 415 12.47 -38.00 -20.18
CA ASP A 415 11.89 -39.35 -20.44
C ASP A 415 12.61 -40.58 -19.83
N ASN A 416 13.30 -40.51 -18.69
CA ASN A 416 13.95 -41.70 -18.12
C ASN A 416 13.81 -41.80 -16.59
N PRO A 417 13.16 -42.86 -16.06
CA PRO A 417 12.91 -42.98 -14.63
C PRO A 417 14.18 -43.46 -13.93
N VAL A 418 14.71 -42.65 -13.01
CA VAL A 418 15.68 -43.10 -12.02
C VAL A 418 14.92 -43.40 -10.72
N ASP A 419 15.21 -44.55 -10.13
CA ASP A 419 14.69 -45.11 -8.88
C ASP A 419 14.11 -44.06 -7.91
N GLU A 420 12.79 -44.11 -7.70
CA GLU A 420 12.01 -43.17 -6.87
C GLU A 420 12.60 -43.01 -5.45
N SER A 421 13.28 -44.04 -4.93
CA SER A 421 13.87 -44.01 -3.59
C SER A 421 15.06 -43.05 -3.48
N ILE A 422 15.85 -42.90 -4.55
CA ILE A 422 17.05 -42.07 -4.59
C ILE A 422 16.67 -40.60 -4.78
N GLN A 423 15.70 -40.34 -5.66
CA GLN A 423 15.15 -38.99 -5.86
C GLN A 423 14.53 -38.46 -4.57
N THR A 424 13.70 -39.27 -3.89
CA THR A 424 13.07 -38.88 -2.62
C THR A 424 14.09 -38.56 -1.52
N THR A 425 15.22 -39.27 -1.50
CA THR A 425 16.29 -39.07 -0.52
C THR A 425 17.08 -37.78 -0.79
N ALA A 426 17.41 -37.49 -2.05
CA ALA A 426 18.14 -36.28 -2.44
C ALA A 426 17.34 -34.99 -2.19
N TYR A 427 16.04 -34.99 -2.52
CA TYR A 427 15.16 -33.84 -2.26
C TYR A 427 14.84 -33.68 -0.77
N GLY A 428 14.73 -34.77 -0.02
CA GLY A 428 14.57 -34.73 1.45
C GLY A 428 15.80 -34.15 2.17
N LEU A 429 17.01 -34.46 1.69
CA LEU A 429 18.27 -33.91 2.21
C LEU A 429 18.43 -32.41 1.91
N ALA A 430 18.04 -31.97 0.71
CA ALA A 430 18.03 -30.54 0.36
C ALA A 430 17.01 -29.74 1.19
N PHE A 431 15.85 -30.34 1.48
CA PHE A 431 14.80 -29.78 2.33
C PHE A 431 15.23 -29.65 3.81
N LEU A 432 15.88 -30.68 4.37
CA LEU A 432 16.47 -30.65 5.70
C LEU A 432 17.59 -29.60 5.82
N ASN A 433 18.37 -29.38 4.75
CA ASN A 433 19.39 -28.34 4.71
C ASN A 433 18.80 -26.92 4.76
N CYS A 434 17.76 -26.61 3.97
CA CYS A 434 17.08 -25.31 4.04
C CYS A 434 16.36 -25.15 5.41
N ALA A 435 15.78 -26.19 5.99
CA ALA A 435 15.10 -26.12 7.29
C ALA A 435 16.07 -25.91 8.49
N CYS A 436 17.21 -26.59 8.52
CA CYS A 436 18.21 -26.44 9.60
C CYS A 436 18.91 -25.08 9.58
N LEU A 437 19.27 -24.56 8.40
CA LEU A 437 19.84 -23.21 8.25
C LEU A 437 18.87 -22.10 8.67
N PHE A 438 17.56 -22.36 8.59
CA PHE A 438 16.52 -21.38 8.89
C PHE A 438 16.21 -21.23 10.39
N VAL A 439 16.47 -22.27 11.21
CA VAL A 439 15.90 -22.35 12.57
C VAL A 439 16.91 -22.23 13.72
N GLN A 440 18.16 -22.71 13.57
CA GLN A 440 19.05 -22.86 14.75
C GLN A 440 20.43 -22.17 14.71
N GLY A 441 20.84 -21.56 13.58
CA GLY A 441 22.10 -20.80 13.52
C GLY A 441 23.38 -21.63 13.75
N GLY A 442 23.31 -22.96 13.74
CA GLY A 442 24.46 -23.86 13.85
C GLY A 442 25.12 -24.19 12.49
N SER A 443 26.32 -24.79 12.53
CA SER A 443 26.99 -25.22 11.28
C SER A 443 26.29 -26.44 10.68
N PRO A 444 26.27 -26.58 9.34
CA PRO A 444 25.64 -27.72 8.67
C PRO A 444 26.14 -29.08 9.17
N GLU A 445 27.43 -29.19 9.52
CA GLU A 445 28.02 -30.44 9.97
C GLU A 445 27.41 -30.97 11.28
N GLN A 446 27.13 -30.09 12.24
CA GLN A 446 26.52 -30.45 13.54
C GLN A 446 25.06 -30.92 13.36
N CYS A 447 24.28 -30.22 12.53
CA CYS A 447 22.89 -30.59 12.27
C CYS A 447 22.76 -31.96 11.59
N PHE A 448 23.70 -32.32 10.70
CA PHE A 448 23.69 -33.62 10.04
C PHE A 448 24.03 -34.79 10.99
N ALA A 449 24.90 -34.58 11.96
CA ALA A 449 25.27 -35.59 12.95
C ALA A 449 24.11 -35.91 13.90
N ASP A 450 23.36 -34.88 14.32
CA ASP A 450 22.28 -35.01 15.29
C ASP A 450 21.00 -35.63 14.70
N TRP A 451 20.77 -35.51 13.39
CA TRP A 451 19.52 -35.95 12.75
C TRP A 451 19.63 -37.26 11.96
N LEU A 452 20.84 -37.68 11.54
CA LEU A 452 21.05 -38.93 10.77
C LEU A 452 22.31 -39.69 11.24
N PRO A 453 22.23 -40.46 12.35
CA PRO A 453 23.36 -41.26 12.82
C PRO A 453 23.75 -42.34 11.80
N GLY A 454 25.03 -42.42 11.44
CA GLY A 454 25.59 -43.49 10.58
C GLY A 454 25.85 -43.14 9.11
N MET A 455 25.48 -41.95 8.63
CA MET A 455 25.81 -41.48 7.27
C MET A 455 27.19 -40.79 7.16
N GLU A 456 28.05 -40.96 8.15
CA GLU A 456 29.35 -40.26 8.26
C GLU A 456 30.39 -40.73 7.24
N LYS A 457 30.23 -41.93 6.66
CA LYS A 457 31.27 -42.58 5.84
C LYS A 457 31.20 -42.30 4.33
N LYS A 458 30.28 -41.46 3.83
CA LYS A 458 30.10 -41.20 2.38
C LYS A 458 30.16 -39.71 1.98
N ARG A 459 31.18 -38.95 2.41
CA ARG A 459 31.24 -37.49 2.15
C ARG A 459 32.58 -36.98 1.62
N GLN A 460 32.50 -36.08 0.64
CA GLN A 460 33.43 -34.94 0.49
C GLN A 460 32.61 -33.65 0.43
N VAL A 461 32.94 -32.69 1.29
CA VAL A 461 32.30 -31.37 1.36
C VAL A 461 33.36 -30.34 0.97
N ASP A 462 33.11 -29.58 -0.09
CA ASP A 462 33.96 -28.45 -0.48
C ASP A 462 33.31 -27.16 0.05
N THR A 463 33.80 -26.74 1.22
CA THR A 463 33.31 -25.56 1.93
C THR A 463 33.74 -24.25 1.28
N ALA A 464 34.83 -24.24 0.51
CA ALA A 464 35.30 -23.03 -0.17
C ALA A 464 34.36 -22.62 -1.32
N ASN A 465 33.78 -23.61 -2.01
CA ASN A 465 32.84 -23.39 -3.11
C ASN A 465 31.38 -23.66 -2.74
N LYS A 466 31.08 -23.93 -1.47
CA LYS A 466 29.73 -24.24 -0.95
C LYS A 466 29.05 -25.42 -1.67
N ARG A 467 29.77 -26.53 -1.84
CA ARG A 467 29.29 -27.74 -2.56
C ARG A 467 29.32 -28.99 -1.69
N VAL A 468 28.34 -29.88 -1.89
CA VAL A 468 28.30 -31.22 -1.28
C VAL A 468 28.22 -32.26 -2.38
N VAL A 469 29.18 -33.19 -2.39
CA VAL A 469 29.23 -34.29 -3.36
C VAL A 469 28.93 -35.61 -2.63
N VAL A 470 27.88 -36.31 -3.08
CA VAL A 470 27.50 -37.64 -2.58
C VAL A 470 27.95 -38.67 -3.61
N ASN A 471 28.90 -39.52 -3.23
CA ASN A 471 29.47 -40.52 -4.13
C ASN A 471 28.47 -41.64 -4.40
N ASP A 472 27.77 -41.54 -5.52
CA ASP A 472 27.51 -42.62 -6.49
C ASP A 472 27.20 -42.05 -7.89
N GLY A 473 27.91 -40.98 -8.29
CA GLY A 473 28.19 -40.67 -9.69
C GLY A 473 27.09 -40.06 -10.57
N GLN A 474 25.89 -39.75 -10.09
CA GLN A 474 24.83 -39.26 -10.99
C GLN A 474 24.05 -37.99 -10.61
N TRP A 475 24.25 -37.39 -9.43
CA TRP A 475 23.54 -36.16 -9.07
C TRP A 475 24.44 -35.14 -8.40
N MET A 476 24.47 -33.93 -8.95
CA MET A 476 25.09 -32.74 -8.36
C MET A 476 23.99 -31.79 -7.92
N VAL A 477 24.04 -31.31 -6.68
CA VAL A 477 23.12 -30.27 -6.18
C VAL A 477 23.94 -29.02 -5.91
N GLU A 478 23.73 -27.99 -6.73
CA GLU A 478 24.38 -26.69 -6.60
C GLU A 478 23.39 -25.70 -5.96
N VAL A 479 23.72 -25.19 -4.77
CA VAL A 479 22.89 -24.22 -4.04
C VAL A 479 23.53 -22.85 -4.18
N GLN A 480 22.94 -21.99 -5.01
CA GLN A 480 23.37 -20.59 -5.13
C GLN A 480 22.68 -19.71 -4.09
N TYR A 481 23.44 -18.75 -3.55
CA TYR A 481 23.01 -17.87 -2.47
C TYR A 481 23.39 -16.44 -2.82
N GLU A 482 22.39 -15.56 -2.99
CA GLU A 482 22.58 -14.11 -3.11
C GLU A 482 21.97 -13.41 -1.88
N GLY A 483 22.55 -12.28 -1.47
CA GLY A 483 22.39 -11.58 -0.17
C GLY A 483 20.97 -11.16 0.28
N PRO A 484 20.86 -10.23 1.26
CA PRO A 484 20.37 -10.42 2.64
C PRO A 484 18.87 -10.72 2.84
N SER A 485 18.16 -11.14 1.80
CA SER A 485 16.79 -11.62 1.85
C SER A 485 16.73 -12.97 1.13
N PHE A 486 16.90 -14.06 1.89
CA PHE A 486 17.18 -15.38 1.34
C PHE A 486 15.90 -16.11 0.95
N GLY A 487 15.72 -16.38 -0.34
CA GLY A 487 14.77 -17.36 -0.86
C GLY A 487 15.52 -18.57 -1.42
N CYS A 488 15.20 -19.79 -0.96
CA CYS A 488 15.66 -21.01 -1.63
C CYS A 488 14.88 -21.14 -2.95
N SER A 489 15.54 -21.10 -4.11
CA SER A 489 14.95 -21.52 -5.39
C SER A 489 15.60 -22.82 -5.86
N PHE A 490 14.80 -23.77 -6.28
CA PHE A 490 15.26 -24.99 -6.96
C PHE A 490 15.07 -24.81 -8.47
N LYS A 491 16.00 -25.31 -9.28
CA LYS A 491 15.85 -25.37 -10.72
C LYS A 491 15.53 -26.80 -11.14
#